data_AF-A0AAW6FTF1-F1
#
_entry.id   AF-A0AAW6FTF1-F1
#
_cell.length_a   1.000
_cell.length_b   1.000
_cell.length_c   1.000
_cell.angle_alpha   90.00
_cell.angle_beta   90.00
_cell.angle_gamma   90.00
#
_symmetry.space_group_name_H-M   'P 1'
#
loop_
_entity.id
_entity.type
_entity.pdbx_description
1 polymer ?
#
loop_
_entity_poly.entity_id
_entity_poly.type
_entity_poly.pdbx_seq_one_letter_code
_entity_poly.pdbx_strand_id
1 'polypeptide(L)'
;MEKISWDAPYLDRKVWLLEHLETLHLDAKEALVLLLIDHFNMIHVNIHHELLATKLKINEEEVEDIFNALAEKGYLNLDFKDGNMVFDISGVYALENTSEVNYAKSLLEEFEDEFKRSLSPSEMDRILNLASIYSERMVIVALNEAASYDKRDLNYIERILISWTDKGLSVEDVENGKR
;
A
#
# COMPACT_ATOMS: atom_id res chain seq x y z
N MET A 1 -0.72 -16.13 32.73
CA MET A 1 -0.14 -16.37 31.39
C MET A 1 -0.87 -15.44 30.45
N GLU A 2 -0.23 -14.33 30.09
CA GLU A 2 -0.84 -13.28 29.27
C GLU A 2 -1.17 -13.80 27.88
N LYS A 3 -2.36 -13.40 27.40
CA LYS A 3 -2.94 -13.78 26.12
C LYS A 3 -2.22 -13.05 24.99
N ILE A 4 -1.72 -13.80 24.02
CA ILE A 4 -1.28 -13.25 22.74
C ILE A 4 -2.53 -12.69 22.04
N SER A 5 -2.58 -11.37 21.86
CA SER A 5 -3.58 -10.70 21.03
C SER A 5 -3.14 -10.87 19.57
N TRP A 6 -3.93 -11.61 18.78
CA TRP A 6 -3.66 -11.90 17.38
C TRP A 6 -4.26 -10.86 16.42
N ASP A 7 -4.76 -9.74 16.95
CA ASP A 7 -5.78 -8.91 16.31
C ASP A 7 -5.31 -7.50 15.95
N ALA A 8 -4.05 -7.31 15.55
CA ALA A 8 -3.58 -5.97 15.22
C ALA A 8 -2.82 -5.89 13.90
N PRO A 9 -2.95 -4.74 13.18
CA PRO A 9 -2.88 -4.63 11.73
C PRO A 9 -1.45 -4.52 11.19
N TYR A 10 -0.55 -5.33 11.74
CA TYR A 10 0.86 -5.46 11.37
C TYR A 10 1.17 -6.84 10.78
N LEU A 11 0.14 -7.66 10.55
CA LEU A 11 0.25 -9.05 10.11
C LEU A 11 0.37 -9.20 8.58
N ASP A 12 -0.06 -8.23 7.78
CA ASP A 12 -0.36 -8.54 6.37
C ASP A 12 0.84 -8.56 5.42
N ARG A 13 1.97 -7.93 5.70
CA ARG A 13 3.11 -7.93 4.75
C ARG A 13 3.83 -9.27 4.67
N LYS A 14 4.16 -9.85 5.82
CA LYS A 14 4.82 -11.16 5.91
C LYS A 14 3.89 -12.29 5.51
N VAL A 15 2.62 -12.21 5.88
CA VAL A 15 1.62 -13.19 5.47
C VAL A 15 1.43 -13.12 3.96
N TRP A 16 1.28 -11.92 3.38
CA TRP A 16 1.17 -11.76 1.93
C TRP A 16 2.40 -12.33 1.21
N LEU A 17 3.62 -12.02 1.66
CA LEU A 17 4.85 -12.58 1.10
C LEU A 17 4.83 -14.12 1.08
N LEU A 18 4.38 -14.74 2.17
CA LEU A 18 4.29 -16.20 2.30
C LEU A 18 3.18 -16.81 1.44
N GLU A 19 2.07 -16.11 1.26
CA GLU A 19 0.91 -16.54 0.45
C GLU A 19 1.15 -16.42 -1.06
N HIS A 20 2.12 -15.62 -1.49
CA HIS A 20 2.38 -15.35 -2.91
C HIS A 20 3.78 -15.82 -3.36
N LEU A 21 4.43 -16.71 -2.58
CA LEU A 21 5.77 -17.23 -2.93
C LEU A 21 5.78 -17.98 -4.27
N GLU A 22 4.66 -18.55 -4.69
CA GLU A 22 4.54 -19.26 -5.98
C GLU A 22 4.48 -18.33 -7.19
N THR A 23 4.01 -17.09 -7.02
CA THR A 23 3.93 -16.08 -8.09
C THR A 23 5.18 -15.23 -8.14
N LEU A 24 5.85 -15.05 -7.01
CA LEU A 24 7.11 -14.35 -6.90
C LEU A 24 8.27 -15.19 -7.45
N HIS A 25 9.08 -14.62 -8.34
CA HIS A 25 10.30 -15.24 -8.86
C HIS A 25 11.46 -15.20 -7.84
N LEU A 26 11.23 -15.78 -6.66
CA LEU A 26 12.17 -15.81 -5.53
C LEU A 26 12.66 -17.25 -5.29
N ASP A 27 13.93 -17.37 -4.94
CA ASP A 27 14.45 -18.56 -4.27
C ASP A 27 14.18 -18.51 -2.75
N ALA A 28 14.43 -19.64 -2.07
CA ALA A 28 14.16 -19.76 -0.64
C ALA A 28 15.01 -18.80 0.22
N LYS A 29 16.24 -18.49 -0.18
CA LYS A 29 17.13 -17.58 0.57
C LYS A 29 16.72 -16.12 0.33
N GLU A 30 16.40 -15.76 -0.91
CA GLU A 30 15.87 -14.46 -1.29
C GLU A 30 14.58 -14.13 -0.52
N ALA A 31 13.64 -15.07 -0.47
CA ALA A 31 12.41 -14.92 0.31
C ALA A 31 12.69 -14.73 1.81
N LEU A 32 13.62 -15.49 2.39
CA LEU A 32 14.03 -15.33 3.78
C LEU A 32 14.71 -13.98 4.04
N VAL A 33 15.52 -13.49 3.11
CA VAL A 33 16.14 -12.16 3.19
C VAL A 33 15.06 -11.08 3.23
N LEU A 34 14.07 -11.13 2.34
CA LEU A 34 12.96 -10.17 2.33
C LEU A 34 12.16 -10.17 3.64
N LEU A 35 11.87 -11.36 4.19
CA LEU A 35 11.19 -11.49 5.48
C LEU A 35 12.00 -10.92 6.65
N LEU A 36 13.34 -11.09 6.62
CA LEU A 36 14.24 -10.52 7.61
C LEU A 36 14.32 -8.99 7.49
N ILE A 37 14.41 -8.45 6.26
CA ILE A 37 14.40 -7.01 6.02
C ILE A 37 13.09 -6.39 6.52
N ASP A 38 11.94 -6.97 6.15
CA ASP A 38 10.63 -6.52 6.64
C ASP A 38 10.56 -6.51 8.17
N HIS A 39 11.04 -7.58 8.80
CA HIS A 39 11.08 -7.67 10.24
C HIS A 39 11.95 -6.58 10.87
N PHE A 40 13.14 -6.34 10.35
CA PHE A 40 14.08 -5.35 10.89
C PHE A 40 13.57 -3.91 10.69
N ASN A 41 12.98 -3.62 9.54
CA ASN A 41 12.32 -2.34 9.29
C ASN A 41 11.20 -2.08 10.32
N MET A 42 10.37 -3.08 10.61
CA MET A 42 9.28 -2.97 11.60
C MET A 42 9.78 -2.70 13.02
N ILE A 43 10.93 -3.25 13.40
CA ILE A 43 11.53 -3.02 14.73
C ILE A 43 12.58 -1.89 14.74
N HIS A 44 12.71 -1.14 13.64
CA HIS A 44 13.67 -0.04 13.45
C HIS A 44 15.13 -0.42 13.77
N VAL A 45 15.53 -1.64 13.39
CA VAL A 45 16.92 -2.10 13.51
C VAL A 45 17.67 -1.83 12.22
N ASN A 46 18.84 -1.21 12.34
CA ASN A 46 19.75 -1.02 11.21
C ASN A 46 20.19 -2.38 10.65
N ILE A 47 20.02 -2.53 9.35
CA ILE A 47 20.32 -3.77 8.64
C ILE A 47 21.79 -3.71 8.20
N HIS A 48 22.55 -4.71 8.63
CA HIS A 48 23.95 -4.91 8.27
C HIS A 48 24.12 -6.30 7.64
N HIS A 49 25.01 -6.41 6.65
CA HIS A 49 25.29 -7.68 5.95
C HIS A 49 25.68 -8.80 6.93
N GLU A 50 26.53 -8.50 7.91
CA GLU A 50 26.93 -9.44 8.97
C GLU A 50 25.74 -10.04 9.76
N LEU A 51 24.72 -9.21 10.03
CA LEU A 51 23.53 -9.64 10.77
C LEU A 51 22.70 -10.65 9.98
N LEU A 52 22.54 -10.41 8.68
CA LEU A 52 21.83 -11.31 7.76
C LEU A 52 22.62 -12.59 7.53
N ALA A 53 23.92 -12.47 7.25
CA ALA A 53 24.85 -13.59 7.07
C ALA A 53 24.80 -14.54 8.27
N THR A 54 24.87 -14.00 9.49
CA THR A 54 24.78 -14.79 10.74
C THR A 54 23.45 -15.53 10.88
N LYS A 55 22.32 -14.87 10.59
CA LYS A 55 20.98 -15.48 10.71
C LYS A 55 20.73 -16.55 9.66
N LEU A 56 21.19 -16.33 8.44
CA LEU A 56 21.02 -17.24 7.31
C LEU A 56 22.11 -18.33 7.25
N LYS A 57 23.18 -18.19 8.06
CA LYS A 57 24.36 -19.06 8.06
C LYS A 57 25.06 -19.12 6.70
N ILE A 58 25.14 -17.95 6.07
CA ILE A 58 25.85 -17.71 4.81
C ILE A 58 26.98 -16.70 5.05
N ASN A 59 27.79 -16.42 4.02
CA ASN A 59 28.81 -15.38 4.09
C ASN A 59 28.25 -14.03 3.60
N GLU A 60 28.98 -12.93 3.85
CA GLU A 60 28.54 -11.58 3.44
C GLU A 60 28.51 -11.39 1.93
N GLU A 61 29.38 -12.09 1.18
CA GLU A 61 29.40 -12.07 -0.30
C GLU A 61 28.09 -12.64 -0.87
N GLU A 62 27.58 -13.72 -0.29
CA GLU A 62 26.32 -14.34 -0.68
C GLU A 62 25.10 -13.46 -0.30
N VAL A 63 25.20 -12.67 0.79
CA VAL A 63 24.16 -11.67 1.11
C VAL A 63 24.14 -10.56 0.06
N GLU A 64 25.31 -10.08 -0.36
CA GLU A 64 25.46 -9.06 -1.39
C GLU A 64 24.92 -9.55 -2.74
N ASP A 65 25.23 -10.79 -3.12
CA ASP A 65 24.69 -11.43 -4.33
C ASP A 65 23.15 -11.49 -4.29
N ILE A 66 22.56 -11.84 -3.14
CA ILE A 66 21.11 -11.86 -2.96
C ILE A 66 20.53 -10.44 -3.05
N PHE A 67 21.18 -9.43 -2.47
CA PHE A 67 20.73 -8.04 -2.56
C PHE A 67 20.71 -7.55 -4.00
N ASN A 68 21.77 -7.83 -4.76
CA ASN A 68 21.85 -7.48 -6.17
C ASN A 68 20.75 -8.20 -6.98
N ALA A 69 20.55 -9.49 -6.75
CA ALA A 69 19.47 -10.24 -7.42
C ALA A 69 18.08 -9.69 -7.09
N LEU A 70 17.81 -9.34 -5.82
CA LEU A 70 16.54 -8.72 -5.41
C LEU A 70 16.36 -7.33 -6.01
N ALA A 71 17.43 -6.54 -6.13
CA ALA A 71 17.39 -5.22 -6.75
C ALA A 71 17.14 -5.29 -8.26
N GLU A 72 17.78 -6.22 -8.97
CA GLU A 72 17.53 -6.48 -10.40
C GLU A 72 16.09 -6.90 -10.66
N LYS A 73 15.50 -7.68 -9.75
CA LYS A 73 14.08 -8.08 -9.80
C LYS A 73 13.12 -6.93 -9.44
N GLY A 74 13.64 -5.79 -8.98
CA GLY A 74 12.83 -4.65 -8.52
C GLY A 74 12.18 -4.86 -7.15
N TYR A 75 12.60 -5.89 -6.40
CA TYR A 75 12.06 -6.24 -5.09
C TYR A 75 12.70 -5.48 -3.94
N LEU A 76 13.95 -5.05 -4.11
CA LEU A 76 14.71 -4.33 -3.09
C LEU A 76 15.26 -3.04 -3.70
N ASN A 77 15.02 -1.93 -3.02
CA ASN A 77 15.65 -0.65 -3.31
C ASN A 77 16.43 -0.18 -2.08
N LEU A 78 17.65 0.31 -2.31
CA LEU A 78 18.55 0.79 -1.28
C LEU A 78 18.72 2.30 -1.45
N ASP A 79 18.31 3.07 -0.45
CA ASP A 79 18.41 4.54 -0.48
C ASP A 79 19.14 5.06 0.76
N PHE A 80 19.77 6.22 0.64
CA PHE A 80 20.43 6.90 1.76
C PHE A 80 19.61 8.10 2.19
N LYS A 81 18.96 7.99 3.36
CA LYS A 81 18.17 9.08 3.95
C LYS A 81 18.65 9.40 5.35
N ASP A 82 18.88 10.69 5.61
CA ASP A 82 19.28 11.21 6.92
C ASP A 82 20.50 10.51 7.54
N GLY A 83 21.46 10.11 6.70
CA GLY A 83 22.68 9.41 7.12
C GLY A 83 22.50 7.92 7.44
N ASN A 84 21.32 7.35 7.20
CA ASN A 84 21.04 5.92 7.36
C ASN A 84 20.71 5.27 6.02
N MET A 85 21.08 3.99 5.90
CA MET A 85 20.70 3.16 4.77
C MET A 85 19.27 2.64 4.98
N VAL A 86 18.39 2.94 4.04
CA VAL A 86 16.99 2.53 4.04
C VAL A 86 16.83 1.38 3.05
N PHE A 87 16.27 0.28 3.54
CA PHE A 87 15.98 -0.92 2.76
C PHE A 87 14.50 -0.96 2.44
N ASP A 88 14.13 -0.61 1.21
CA ASP A 88 12.75 -0.58 0.75
C ASP A 88 12.42 -1.85 -0.04
N ILE A 89 11.48 -2.64 0.47
CA ILE A 89 10.99 -3.86 -0.18
C ILE A 89 9.58 -3.71 -0.77
N SER A 90 9.09 -2.47 -0.89
CA SER A 90 7.75 -2.19 -1.41
C SER A 90 7.55 -2.72 -2.83
N GLY A 91 8.63 -2.84 -3.60
CA GLY A 91 8.64 -3.42 -4.95
C GLY A 91 8.20 -4.89 -5.02
N VAL A 92 8.32 -5.66 -3.93
CA VAL A 92 7.78 -7.04 -3.87
C VAL A 92 6.26 -7.04 -4.02
N TYR A 93 5.61 -6.06 -3.40
CA TYR A 93 4.17 -5.92 -3.48
C TYR A 93 3.76 -5.29 -4.82
N ALA A 94 4.64 -4.53 -5.48
CA ALA A 94 4.30 -3.84 -6.73
C ALA A 94 3.96 -4.78 -7.90
N LEU A 95 4.42 -6.04 -7.92
CA LEU A 95 4.15 -6.97 -9.04
C LEU A 95 2.71 -7.52 -9.09
N GLU A 96 1.96 -7.45 -7.99
CA GLU A 96 0.49 -7.65 -7.99
C GLU A 96 -0.27 -6.37 -7.61
N ASN A 97 0.37 -5.38 -6.97
CA ASN A 97 -0.25 -4.14 -6.46
C ASN A 97 -0.02 -2.88 -7.31
N THR A 98 0.38 -2.98 -8.58
CA THR A 98 0.45 -1.79 -9.46
C THR A 98 -0.90 -1.09 -9.61
N SER A 99 -1.99 -1.78 -9.32
CA SER A 99 -3.33 -1.20 -9.24
C SER A 99 -3.58 -0.62 -7.83
N GLU A 100 -3.90 -1.44 -6.82
CA GLU A 100 -4.56 -0.96 -5.60
C GLU A 100 -3.79 0.04 -4.73
N VAL A 101 -2.46 -0.04 -4.62
CA VAL A 101 -1.67 0.88 -3.78
C VAL A 101 -1.39 2.21 -4.49
N ASN A 102 -1.15 2.18 -5.81
CA ASN A 102 -1.09 3.40 -6.61
C ASN A 102 -2.45 4.09 -6.69
N TYR A 103 -3.53 3.31 -6.80
CA TYR A 103 -4.91 3.78 -6.77
C TYR A 103 -5.25 4.42 -5.42
N ALA A 104 -4.93 3.77 -4.30
CA ALA A 104 -5.13 4.36 -2.98
C ALA A 104 -4.36 5.67 -2.80
N LYS A 105 -3.11 5.74 -3.26
CA LYS A 105 -2.30 6.96 -3.17
C LYS A 105 -2.82 8.07 -4.10
N SER A 106 -3.13 7.74 -5.36
CA SER A 106 -3.71 8.66 -6.34
C SER A 106 -5.06 9.20 -5.89
N LEU A 107 -5.92 8.34 -5.35
CA LEU A 107 -7.22 8.73 -4.79
C LEU A 107 -7.06 9.72 -3.64
N LEU A 108 -6.18 9.43 -2.69
CA LEU A 108 -5.97 10.29 -1.52
C LEU A 108 -5.36 11.64 -1.94
N GLU A 109 -4.43 11.65 -2.89
CA GLU A 109 -3.85 12.87 -3.47
C GLU A 109 -4.92 13.75 -4.15
N GLU A 110 -5.83 13.17 -4.94
CA GLU A 110 -6.96 13.89 -5.55
C GLU A 110 -7.89 14.55 -4.50
N PHE A 111 -8.14 13.86 -3.38
CA PHE A 111 -8.93 14.44 -2.28
C PHE A 111 -8.19 15.58 -1.58
N GLU A 112 -6.90 15.46 -1.33
CA GLU A 112 -6.09 16.52 -0.72
C GLU A 112 -6.01 17.76 -1.62
N ASP A 113 -5.84 17.54 -2.93
CA ASP A 113 -5.81 18.60 -3.94
C ASP A 113 -7.15 19.33 -4.04
N GLU A 114 -8.28 18.62 -4.00
CA GLU A 114 -9.59 19.26 -4.03
C GLU A 114 -9.91 19.96 -2.69
N PHE A 115 -9.56 19.37 -1.55
CA PHE A 115 -9.80 19.96 -0.23
C PHE A 115 -8.84 21.10 0.11
N LYS A 116 -7.74 21.26 -0.65
CA LYS A 116 -6.66 22.23 -0.41
C LYS A 116 -6.05 22.12 0.99
N ARG A 117 -6.04 20.90 1.54
CA ARG A 117 -5.45 20.56 2.83
C ARG A 117 -5.13 19.08 2.87
N SER A 118 -4.25 18.70 3.79
CA SER A 118 -4.03 17.29 4.10
C SER A 118 -5.26 16.64 4.73
N LEU A 119 -5.43 15.35 4.45
CA LEU A 119 -6.44 14.52 5.08
C LEU A 119 -5.97 14.05 6.46
N SER A 120 -6.91 13.96 7.40
CA SER A 120 -6.66 13.27 8.67
C SER A 120 -6.72 11.75 8.48
N PRO A 121 -6.09 10.96 9.36
CA PRO A 121 -6.12 9.49 9.26
C PRO A 121 -7.54 8.91 9.15
N SER A 122 -8.49 9.47 9.91
CA SER A 122 -9.91 9.06 9.86
C SER A 122 -10.56 9.36 8.51
N GLU A 123 -10.17 10.44 7.85
CA GLU A 123 -10.67 10.78 6.51
C GLU A 123 -10.08 9.87 5.45
N MET A 124 -8.78 9.56 5.55
CA MET A 124 -8.11 8.61 4.66
C MET A 124 -8.77 7.24 4.74
N ASP A 125 -8.95 6.69 5.96
CA ASP A 125 -9.63 5.41 6.17
C ASP A 125 -11.05 5.42 5.59
N ARG A 126 -11.78 6.53 5.75
CA ARG A 126 -13.14 6.67 5.24
C ARG A 126 -13.18 6.72 3.71
N ILE A 127 -12.25 7.42 3.06
CA ILE A 127 -12.13 7.49 1.60
C ILE A 127 -11.79 6.12 1.02
N LEU A 128 -10.83 5.41 1.63
CA LEU A 128 -10.44 4.06 1.21
C LEU A 128 -11.60 3.07 1.38
N ASN A 129 -12.37 3.20 2.46
CA ASN A 129 -13.58 2.40 2.67
C ASN A 129 -14.65 2.68 1.60
N LEU A 130 -14.88 3.94 1.24
CA LEU A 130 -15.81 4.28 0.14
C LEU A 130 -15.33 3.69 -1.19
N ALA A 131 -14.02 3.73 -1.47
CA ALA A 131 -13.46 3.19 -2.70
C ALA A 131 -13.57 1.65 -2.77
N SER A 132 -13.48 0.95 -1.64
CA SER A 132 -13.68 -0.51 -1.61
C SER A 132 -15.15 -0.91 -1.84
N ILE A 133 -16.10 -0.05 -1.49
CA ILE A 133 -17.54 -0.30 -1.71
C ILE A 133 -17.98 0.11 -3.13
N TYR A 134 -17.56 1.28 -3.61
CA TYR A 134 -18.14 1.91 -4.81
C TYR A 134 -17.19 1.97 -6.01
N SER A 135 -15.95 1.49 -5.89
CA SER A 135 -14.82 1.74 -6.80
C SER A 135 -14.26 3.17 -6.72
N GLU A 136 -12.95 3.31 -6.84
CA GLU A 136 -12.25 4.60 -6.82
C GLU A 136 -12.80 5.59 -7.85
N ARG A 137 -13.00 5.15 -9.10
CA ARG A 137 -13.47 6.04 -10.17
C ARG A 137 -14.83 6.66 -9.82
N MET A 138 -15.73 5.90 -9.22
CA MET A 138 -17.04 6.41 -8.77
C MET A 138 -16.88 7.43 -7.64
N VAL A 139 -15.95 7.18 -6.71
CA VAL A 139 -15.64 8.11 -5.60
C VAL A 139 -15.03 9.42 -6.12
N ILE A 140 -14.15 9.38 -7.12
CA ILE A 140 -13.60 10.58 -7.79
C ILE A 140 -14.69 11.38 -8.50
N VAL A 141 -15.61 10.72 -9.22
CA VAL A 141 -16.72 11.42 -9.88
C VAL A 141 -17.65 12.07 -8.84
N ALA A 142 -17.89 11.41 -7.71
CA ALA A 142 -18.65 11.99 -6.60
C ALA A 142 -17.93 13.19 -5.94
N LEU A 143 -16.61 13.15 -5.80
CA LEU A 143 -15.79 14.27 -5.34
C LEU A 143 -15.93 15.48 -6.28
N ASN A 144 -15.83 15.28 -7.59
CA ASN A 144 -15.96 16.34 -8.60
C ASN A 144 -17.36 16.96 -8.62
N GLU A 145 -18.41 16.16 -8.46
CA GLU A 145 -19.78 16.67 -8.34
C GLU A 145 -19.93 17.49 -7.06
N ALA A 146 -19.42 17.00 -5.93
CA ALA A 146 -19.43 17.71 -4.66
C ALA A 146 -18.69 19.06 -4.73
N ALA A 147 -17.54 19.09 -5.40
CA ALA A 147 -16.76 20.30 -5.67
C ALA A 147 -17.52 21.31 -6.55
N SER A 148 -18.25 20.82 -7.56
CA SER A 148 -19.07 21.66 -8.45
C SER A 148 -20.22 22.38 -7.72
N TYR A 149 -20.69 21.82 -6.60
CA TYR A 149 -21.68 22.45 -5.72
C TYR A 149 -21.06 23.21 -4.53
N ASP A 150 -19.73 23.38 -4.50
CA ASP A 150 -18.96 23.98 -3.42
C ASP A 150 -19.17 23.29 -2.05
N LYS A 151 -19.45 21.99 -2.08
CA LYS A 151 -19.71 21.15 -0.89
C LYS A 151 -18.66 20.05 -0.76
N ARG A 152 -17.44 20.45 -0.42
CA ARG A 152 -16.28 19.57 -0.17
C ARG A 152 -16.36 18.88 1.20
N ASP A 153 -17.41 18.09 1.41
CA ASP A 153 -17.66 17.36 2.66
C ASP A 153 -17.86 15.87 2.37
N LEU A 154 -17.17 15.00 3.12
CA LEU A 154 -17.24 13.55 2.92
C LEU A 154 -18.65 12.98 3.11
N ASN A 155 -19.47 13.57 3.99
CA ASN A 155 -20.86 13.12 4.14
C ASN A 155 -21.72 13.49 2.92
N TYR A 156 -21.39 14.59 2.24
CA TYR A 156 -22.05 14.96 1.00
C TYR A 156 -21.67 14.02 -0.15
N ILE A 157 -20.38 13.70 -0.28
CA ILE A 157 -19.86 12.73 -1.25
C ILE A 157 -20.51 11.35 -1.03
N GLU A 158 -20.58 10.89 0.22
CA GLU A 158 -21.23 9.62 0.56
C GLU A 158 -22.72 9.61 0.19
N ARG A 159 -23.45 10.72 0.41
CA ARG A 159 -24.87 10.83 -0.01
C ARG A 159 -25.04 10.77 -1.53
N ILE A 160 -24.11 11.33 -2.29
CA ILE A 160 -24.12 11.23 -3.76
C ILE A 160 -23.95 9.77 -4.18
N LEU A 161 -22.96 9.08 -3.60
CA LEU A 161 -22.69 7.66 -3.87
C LEU A 161 -23.88 6.75 -3.55
N ILE A 162 -24.51 6.95 -2.39
CA ILE A 162 -25.73 6.22 -2.00
C ILE A 162 -26.86 6.48 -3.00
N SER A 163 -27.11 7.75 -3.35
CA SER A 163 -28.16 8.11 -4.32
C SER A 163 -27.93 7.48 -5.69
N TRP A 164 -26.69 7.41 -6.18
CA TRP A 164 -26.39 6.76 -7.46
C TRP A 164 -26.56 5.25 -7.40
N THR A 165 -26.17 4.65 -6.28
CA THR A 165 -26.30 3.21 -6.03
C THR A 165 -27.78 2.79 -5.94
N ASP A 166 -28.60 3.54 -5.22
CA ASP A 166 -30.06 3.31 -5.12
C ASP A 166 -30.77 3.39 -6.48
N LYS A 167 -30.23 4.20 -7.40
CA LYS A 167 -30.74 4.37 -8.78
C LYS A 167 -30.15 3.36 -9.76
N GLY A 168 -29.19 2.53 -9.33
CA GLY A 168 -28.49 1.57 -10.19
C GLY A 168 -27.66 2.24 -11.30
N LEU A 169 -27.15 3.44 -11.06
CA LEU A 169 -26.36 4.19 -12.05
C LEU A 169 -24.91 3.69 -12.07
N SER A 170 -24.39 3.45 -13.28
CA SER A 170 -22.96 3.20 -13.49
C SER A 170 -22.17 4.51 -13.54
N VAL A 171 -20.84 4.44 -13.37
CA VAL A 171 -19.94 5.60 -13.52
C VAL A 171 -20.16 6.31 -14.86
N GLU A 172 -20.32 5.53 -15.94
CA GLU A 172 -20.55 6.03 -17.29
C GLU A 172 -21.90 6.76 -17.41
N ASP A 173 -22.95 6.29 -16.73
CA ASP A 173 -24.26 6.95 -16.74
C ASP A 173 -24.18 8.34 -16.10
N VAL A 174 -23.44 8.44 -14.98
CA VAL A 174 -23.26 9.68 -14.24
C VAL A 174 -22.39 10.67 -15.02
N GLU A 175 -21.28 10.22 -15.60
CA GLU A 175 -20.41 11.03 -16.47
C GLU A 175 -21.18 11.57 -17.70
N ASN A 176 -22.14 10.80 -18.22
CA ASN A 176 -23.03 11.23 -19.31
C ASN A 176 -24.21 12.11 -18.84
N GLY A 177 -24.26 12.48 -17.56
CA GLY A 177 -25.24 13.42 -17.00
C GLY A 177 -26.60 12.80 -16.65
N LYS A 178 -26.72 11.47 -16.56
CA LYS A 178 -27.93 10.84 -16.00
C LYS A 178 -27.94 11.03 -14.47
N ARG A 179 -29.07 11.47 -13.95
CA ARG A 179 -29.26 11.80 -12.53
C ARG A 179 -30.56 11.23 -12.00
#